data_AF-A0A2X3J330-F1
#
_entry.id   AF-A0A2X3J330-F1
#
_cell.length_a   1.000
_cell.length_b   1.000
_cell.length_c   1.000
_cell.angle_alpha   90.00
_cell.angle_beta   90.00
_cell.angle_gamma   90.00
#
_symmetry.space_group_name_H-M   'P 1'
#
loop_
_entity.id
_entity.type
_entity.pdbx_description
1 polymer ?
#
loop_
_entity_poly.entity_id
_entity_poly.type
_entity_poly.pdbx_seq_one_letter_code
_entity_poly.pdbx_strand_id
1 'polypeptide(L)'
;MKHKANMMKVSWLGAAVMLSLYTTSVWAFTIDDVAKQAKTLAGKSYEAPKSNLPSQFREMKYADYQQIQFNHDKAYWNNIKTPFKLEFYHQGMYFDSPVTINEVTATAVHQIKYNPDYFNFGDVKHDKDTVKDLGFAGFQSALSDQQQR
;
A
#
# COMPACT_ATOMS: atom_id res chain seq x y z
N MET A 1 -0.35 34.24 69.86
CA MET A 1 -1.46 33.97 68.92
C MET A 1 -0.87 33.30 67.68
N LYS A 2 -1.49 32.20 67.22
CA LYS A 2 -1.04 31.38 66.09
C LYS A 2 -1.26 32.13 64.77
N HIS A 3 -0.35 32.03 63.81
CA HIS A 3 -0.74 31.87 62.41
C HIS A 3 0.32 31.11 61.59
N LYS A 4 -0.19 30.14 60.81
CA LYS A 4 0.51 29.14 60.03
C LYS A 4 0.94 29.67 58.65
N ALA A 5 2.03 29.07 58.15
CA ALA A 5 2.47 28.78 56.79
C ALA A 5 1.73 29.39 55.57
N ASN A 6 2.52 29.81 54.58
CA ASN A 6 2.17 29.58 53.17
C ASN A 6 3.42 29.27 52.33
N MET A 7 3.94 28.05 52.52
CA MET A 7 4.92 27.43 51.64
C MET A 7 4.14 26.48 50.72
N MET A 8 3.67 26.97 49.58
CA MET A 8 3.15 26.15 48.47
C MET A 8 2.70 27.09 47.35
N LYS A 9 3.50 27.24 46.27
CA LYS A 9 3.05 27.69 44.93
C LYS A 9 4.10 27.79 43.82
N VAL A 10 5.32 27.27 43.97
CA VAL A 10 6.34 27.36 42.89
C VAL A 10 6.67 26.00 42.23
N SER A 11 6.17 24.88 42.77
CA SER A 11 6.57 23.55 42.28
C SER A 11 5.82 23.03 41.04
N TRP A 12 4.91 23.81 40.43
CA TRP A 12 4.08 23.32 39.31
C TRP A 12 4.50 23.82 37.91
N LEU A 13 5.45 24.77 37.80
CA LEU A 13 5.96 25.18 36.48
C LEU A 13 7.03 24.22 35.92
N GLY A 14 7.81 23.55 36.79
CA GLY A 14 8.89 22.66 36.34
C GLY A 14 8.41 21.36 35.68
N ALA A 15 7.23 20.86 36.08
CA ALA A 15 6.67 19.63 35.53
C ALA A 15 6.10 19.80 34.12
N ALA A 16 5.65 21.00 33.75
CA ALA A 16 5.08 21.27 32.42
C ALA A 16 6.16 21.33 31.32
N VAL A 17 7.40 21.72 31.66
CA VAL A 17 8.52 21.79 30.70
C VAL A 17 9.16 20.42 30.47
N MET A 18 9.10 19.50 31.44
CA MET A 18 9.64 18.14 31.29
C MET A 18 8.77 17.21 30.42
N LEU A 19 7.53 17.58 30.13
CA LEU A 19 6.65 16.77 29.27
C LEU A 19 6.75 17.12 27.76
N SER A 20 7.41 18.22 27.38
CA SER A 20 7.50 18.67 25.99
C SER A 20 8.69 18.11 25.20
N LEU A 21 9.57 17.33 25.85
CA LEU A 21 10.78 16.76 25.23
C LEU A 21 10.64 15.31 24.75
N TYR A 22 9.46 14.72 24.84
CA TYR A 22 9.19 13.43 24.19
C TYR A 22 8.87 13.65 22.71
N THR A 23 9.85 14.12 21.94
CA THR A 23 9.80 13.94 20.50
C THR A 23 9.96 12.44 20.25
N THR A 24 8.84 11.74 20.09
CA THR A 24 8.87 10.39 19.55
C THR A 24 9.48 10.51 18.16
N SER A 25 10.66 9.94 17.97
CA SER A 25 11.19 9.72 16.62
C SER A 25 10.18 8.83 15.91
N VAL A 26 9.31 9.42 15.10
CA VAL A 26 8.51 8.68 14.13
C VAL A 26 9.53 8.09 13.17
N TRP A 27 9.70 6.77 13.22
CA TRP A 27 10.49 6.04 12.24
C TRP A 27 9.72 6.09 10.92
N ALA A 28 9.92 7.17 10.17
CA ALA A 28 9.38 7.31 8.83
C ALA A 28 10.04 6.27 7.92
N PHE A 29 9.27 5.67 7.02
CA PHE A 29 9.81 4.79 5.99
C PHE A 29 10.69 5.57 5.01
N THR A 30 11.85 5.03 4.66
CA THR A 30 12.84 5.68 3.81
C THR A 30 13.46 4.72 2.80
N ILE A 31 14.29 5.25 1.89
CA ILE A 31 15.07 4.44 0.97
C ILE A 31 16.05 3.49 1.68
N ASP A 32 16.50 3.83 2.91
CA ASP A 32 17.41 2.99 3.68
C ASP A 32 16.75 1.67 4.13
N ASP A 33 15.44 1.68 4.38
CA ASP A 33 14.67 0.47 4.68
C ASP A 33 14.69 -0.50 3.49
N VAL A 34 14.49 0.03 2.27
CA VAL A 34 14.56 -0.73 1.03
C VAL A 34 15.99 -1.21 0.77
N ALA A 35 16.99 -0.35 0.95
CA ALA A 35 18.39 -0.69 0.75
C ALA A 35 18.85 -1.80 1.71
N LYS A 36 18.39 -1.78 2.96
CA LYS A 36 18.63 -2.83 3.95
C LYS A 36 18.04 -4.17 3.52
N GLN A 37 16.81 -4.19 3.02
CA GLN A 37 16.19 -5.40 2.49
C GLN A 37 16.96 -5.92 1.26
N ALA A 38 17.29 -5.03 0.31
CA ALA A 38 18.04 -5.37 -0.89
C ALA A 38 19.43 -5.96 -0.54
N LYS A 39 20.17 -5.35 0.40
CA LYS A 39 21.46 -5.87 0.89
C LYS A 39 21.32 -7.25 1.52
N THR A 40 20.25 -7.49 2.27
CA THR A 40 19.96 -8.79 2.88
C THR A 40 19.69 -9.86 1.83
N LEU A 41 18.95 -9.53 0.77
CA LEU A 41 18.66 -10.44 -0.34
C LEU A 41 19.91 -10.72 -1.20
N ALA A 42 20.74 -9.70 -1.45
CA ALA A 42 21.98 -9.84 -2.20
C ALA A 42 23.01 -10.75 -1.51
N GLY A 43 22.90 -10.94 -0.19
CA GLY A 43 23.74 -11.87 0.58
C GLY A 43 23.28 -13.33 0.51
N LYS A 44 22.22 -13.66 -0.23
CA LYS A 44 21.66 -15.01 -0.35
C LYS A 44 21.69 -15.49 -1.81
N SER A 45 21.56 -16.80 -2.00
CA SER A 45 21.32 -17.36 -3.33
C SER A 45 20.02 -16.83 -3.91
N TYR A 46 20.01 -16.56 -5.22
CA TYR A 46 18.81 -16.12 -5.92
C TYR A 46 17.69 -17.17 -5.83
N GLU A 47 16.50 -16.71 -5.44
CA GLU A 47 15.27 -17.51 -5.45
C GLU A 47 14.38 -17.01 -6.59
N ALA A 48 14.13 -17.87 -7.59
CA ALA A 48 13.25 -17.51 -8.70
C ALA A 48 11.81 -17.32 -8.19
N PRO A 49 11.09 -16.26 -8.64
CA PRO A 49 9.67 -16.10 -8.36
C PRO A 49 8.89 -17.34 -8.77
N LYS A 50 7.98 -17.77 -7.90
CA LYS A 50 7.07 -18.90 -8.20
C LYS A 50 5.78 -18.34 -8.74
N SER A 51 5.37 -18.83 -9.91
CA SER A 51 4.07 -18.47 -10.45
C SER A 51 2.94 -19.05 -9.60
N ASN A 52 1.99 -18.20 -9.23
CA ASN A 52 0.71 -18.58 -8.63
C ASN A 52 -0.43 -18.59 -9.67
N LEU A 53 -0.13 -18.31 -10.94
CA LEU A 53 -1.13 -18.12 -11.99
C LEU A 53 -1.71 -19.48 -12.44
N PRO A 54 -3.04 -19.70 -12.33
CA PRO A 54 -3.70 -20.88 -12.87
C PRO A 54 -3.54 -20.99 -14.40
N SER A 55 -3.57 -22.20 -14.93
CA SER A 55 -3.39 -22.46 -16.38
C SER A 55 -4.37 -21.67 -17.24
N GLN A 56 -5.63 -21.52 -16.81
CA GLN A 56 -6.64 -20.74 -17.55
C GLN A 56 -6.21 -19.29 -17.84
N PHE A 57 -5.45 -18.65 -16.94
CA PHE A 57 -4.96 -17.28 -17.12
C PHE A 57 -3.57 -17.25 -17.75
N ARG A 58 -2.76 -18.29 -17.56
CA ARG A 58 -1.44 -18.42 -18.20
C ARG A 58 -1.57 -18.68 -19.71
N GLU A 59 -2.50 -19.53 -20.10
CA GLU A 59 -2.71 -20.01 -21.47
C GLU A 59 -3.77 -19.20 -22.23
N MET A 60 -4.32 -18.14 -21.60
CA MET A 60 -5.32 -17.30 -22.24
C MET A 60 -4.76 -16.62 -23.50
N LYS A 61 -5.65 -16.15 -24.38
CA LYS A 61 -5.23 -15.39 -25.56
C LYS A 61 -5.15 -13.91 -25.22
N TYR A 62 -4.34 -13.17 -25.95
CA TYR A 62 -4.24 -11.71 -25.80
C TYR A 62 -5.60 -11.01 -25.88
N ALA A 63 -6.49 -11.46 -26.76
CA ALA A 63 -7.84 -10.94 -26.89
C ALA A 63 -8.70 -11.12 -25.62
N ASP A 64 -8.50 -12.20 -24.88
CA ASP A 64 -9.17 -12.43 -23.59
C ASP A 64 -8.56 -11.55 -22.51
N TYR A 65 -7.22 -11.43 -22.49
CA TYR A 65 -6.52 -10.56 -21.53
C TYR A 65 -6.95 -9.08 -21.66
N GLN A 66 -7.16 -8.58 -22.88
CA GLN A 66 -7.65 -7.21 -23.13
C GLN A 66 -9.05 -6.93 -22.59
N GLN A 67 -9.86 -7.97 -22.36
CA GLN A 67 -11.17 -7.81 -21.74
C GLN A 67 -11.08 -7.61 -20.22
N ILE A 68 -9.97 -8.02 -19.60
CA ILE A 68 -9.73 -7.77 -18.17
C ILE A 68 -9.31 -6.32 -18.00
N GLN A 69 -10.25 -5.48 -17.59
CA GLN A 69 -10.03 -4.05 -17.42
C GLN A 69 -10.16 -3.63 -15.96
N PHE A 70 -9.32 -2.69 -15.54
CA PHE A 70 -9.46 -2.09 -14.23
C PHE A 70 -10.79 -1.34 -14.13
N ASN A 71 -11.48 -1.48 -13.01
CA ASN A 71 -12.68 -0.71 -12.71
C ASN A 71 -12.25 0.68 -12.19
N HIS A 72 -12.31 1.70 -13.05
CA HIS A 72 -11.87 3.06 -12.73
C HIS A 72 -12.56 3.69 -11.50
N ASP A 73 -13.80 3.28 -11.17
CA ASP A 73 -14.49 3.74 -9.95
C ASP A 73 -13.83 3.22 -8.67
N LYS A 74 -13.04 2.14 -8.78
CA LYS A 74 -12.29 1.50 -7.72
C LYS A 74 -10.84 1.96 -7.65
N ALA A 75 -10.45 3.00 -8.39
CA ALA A 75 -9.10 3.55 -8.31
C ALA A 75 -8.67 3.79 -6.85
N TYR A 76 -7.46 3.40 -6.50
CA TYR A 76 -6.91 3.69 -5.19
C TYR A 76 -6.83 5.21 -5.04
N TRP A 77 -7.18 5.70 -3.85
CA TRP A 77 -7.32 7.13 -3.55
C TRP A 77 -8.45 7.88 -4.28
N ASN A 78 -9.41 7.19 -4.93
CA ASN A 78 -10.56 7.85 -5.57
C ASN A 78 -11.39 8.73 -4.61
N ASN A 79 -11.36 8.41 -3.30
CA ASN A 79 -12.17 9.05 -2.26
C ASN A 79 -11.39 10.00 -1.34
N ILE A 80 -10.17 10.40 -1.71
CA ILE A 80 -9.37 11.34 -0.91
C ILE A 80 -8.93 12.54 -1.75
N LYS A 81 -8.59 13.65 -1.07
CA LYS A 81 -8.24 14.91 -1.72
C LYS A 81 -6.79 14.90 -2.20
N THR A 82 -6.55 14.26 -3.34
CA THR A 82 -5.25 14.21 -4.02
C THR A 82 -5.47 14.23 -5.55
N PRO A 83 -4.56 14.84 -6.33
CA PRO A 83 -4.63 14.74 -7.77
C PRO A 83 -4.26 13.33 -8.28
N PHE A 84 -3.62 12.49 -7.46
CA PHE A 84 -3.13 11.16 -7.86
C PHE A 84 -4.16 10.06 -7.61
N LYS A 85 -4.29 9.15 -8.57
CA LYS A 85 -5.02 7.89 -8.44
C LYS A 85 -4.09 6.74 -8.78
N LEU A 86 -4.27 5.59 -8.14
CA LEU A 86 -3.58 4.36 -8.56
C LEU A 86 -4.58 3.38 -9.16
N GLU A 87 -4.17 2.80 -10.27
CA GLU A 87 -4.88 1.69 -10.89
C GLU A 87 -3.92 0.50 -10.98
N PHE A 88 -4.47 -0.70 -10.98
CA PHE A 88 -3.68 -1.91 -10.89
C PHE A 88 -3.80 -2.74 -12.17
N TYR A 89 -2.78 -3.53 -12.47
CA TYR A 89 -2.81 -4.50 -13.56
C TYR A 89 -3.09 -5.89 -13.02
N HIS A 90 -3.95 -6.64 -13.71
CA HIS A 90 -4.27 -8.02 -13.38
C HIS A 90 -3.18 -8.97 -13.90
N GLN A 91 -2.90 -10.05 -13.16
CA GLN A 91 -2.05 -11.14 -13.65
C GLN A 91 -2.67 -11.86 -14.86
N GLY A 92 -1.85 -12.45 -15.71
CA GLY A 92 -2.34 -13.12 -16.92
C GLY A 92 -1.25 -13.19 -17.97
N MET A 93 -1.38 -14.14 -18.90
CA MET A 93 -0.38 -14.37 -19.94
C MET A 93 1.01 -14.60 -19.32
N TYR A 94 1.96 -13.73 -19.65
CA TYR A 94 3.34 -13.70 -19.19
C TYR A 94 3.52 -13.01 -17.83
N PHE A 95 2.50 -12.34 -17.30
CA PHE A 95 2.51 -11.72 -15.97
C PHE A 95 2.10 -12.74 -14.90
N ASP A 96 2.94 -13.74 -14.71
CA ASP A 96 2.61 -14.95 -13.96
C ASP A 96 3.03 -14.91 -12.48
N SER A 97 3.73 -13.85 -12.09
CA SER A 97 4.29 -13.63 -10.76
C SER A 97 3.82 -12.27 -10.23
N PRO A 98 3.21 -12.20 -9.04
CA PRO A 98 2.63 -10.96 -8.55
C PRO A 98 3.69 -10.03 -7.94
N VAL A 99 3.39 -8.75 -7.92
CA VAL A 99 4.16 -7.75 -7.17
C VAL A 99 3.44 -7.37 -5.88
N THR A 100 4.20 -7.15 -4.81
CA THR A 100 3.66 -6.61 -3.56
C THR A 100 3.67 -5.08 -3.62
N ILE A 101 2.52 -4.46 -3.37
CA ILE A 101 2.37 -3.00 -3.36
C ILE A 101 2.02 -2.57 -1.94
N ASN A 102 2.74 -1.58 -1.42
CA ASN A 102 2.49 -1.00 -0.11
C ASN A 102 2.22 0.50 -0.24
N GLU A 103 1.20 0.98 0.48
CA GLU A 103 0.98 2.40 0.77
C GLU A 103 1.82 2.81 1.99
N VAL A 104 2.54 3.92 1.87
CA VAL A 104 3.26 4.53 2.98
C VAL A 104 2.52 5.81 3.37
N THR A 105 1.95 5.83 4.57
CA THR A 105 1.27 6.99 5.16
C THR A 105 2.19 7.69 6.16
N ALA A 106 1.74 8.81 6.72
CA ALA A 106 2.47 9.54 7.76
C ALA A 106 2.72 8.69 9.03
N THR A 107 1.93 7.64 9.26
CA THR A 107 1.95 6.87 10.51
C THR A 107 2.27 5.39 10.32
N ALA A 108 2.14 4.84 9.11
CA ALA A 108 2.23 3.41 8.88
C ALA A 108 2.50 3.03 7.43
N VAL A 109 2.98 1.80 7.24
CA VAL A 109 3.08 1.12 5.94
C VAL A 109 2.00 0.04 5.86
N HIS A 110 1.16 0.10 4.84
CA HIS A 110 0.03 -0.82 4.65
C HIS A 110 0.14 -1.52 3.30
N GLN A 111 0.06 -2.85 3.31
CA GLN A 111 -0.03 -3.60 2.05
C GLN A 111 -1.40 -3.33 1.39
N ILE A 112 -1.37 -2.90 0.13
CA ILE A 112 -2.56 -2.84 -0.71
C ILE A 112 -2.86 -4.27 -1.15
N LYS A 113 -3.90 -4.86 -0.55
CA LYS A 113 -4.30 -6.23 -0.87
C LYS A 113 -4.95 -6.29 -2.24
N TYR A 114 -4.60 -7.33 -3.00
CA TYR A 114 -5.33 -7.69 -4.21
C TYR A 114 -6.80 -7.98 -3.88
N ASN A 115 -7.68 -7.54 -4.77
CA ASN A 115 -9.10 -7.85 -4.74
C ASN A 115 -9.57 -8.00 -6.20
N PRO A 116 -10.19 -9.13 -6.59
CA PRO A 116 -10.74 -9.28 -7.95
C PRO A 116 -11.77 -8.21 -8.31
N ASP A 117 -12.45 -7.60 -7.33
CA ASP A 117 -13.43 -6.51 -7.55
C ASP A 117 -12.81 -5.22 -8.12
N TYR A 118 -11.48 -5.10 -8.14
CA TYR A 118 -10.78 -4.05 -8.87
C TYR A 118 -10.88 -4.21 -10.39
N PHE A 119 -11.33 -5.36 -10.88
CA PHE A 119 -11.28 -5.71 -12.29
C PHE A 119 -12.64 -6.16 -12.81
N ASN A 120 -12.95 -5.74 -14.04
CA ASN A 120 -14.03 -6.28 -14.85
C ASN A 120 -13.42 -7.33 -15.79
N PHE A 121 -13.91 -8.56 -15.75
CA PHE A 121 -13.35 -9.68 -16.53
C PHE A 121 -13.99 -9.83 -17.93
N GLY A 122 -15.00 -9.01 -18.28
CA GLY A 122 -15.73 -9.16 -19.54
C GLY A 122 -16.32 -10.56 -19.69
N ASP A 123 -16.08 -11.19 -20.84
CA ASP A 123 -16.54 -12.56 -21.14
C ASP A 123 -15.53 -13.64 -20.72
N VAL A 124 -14.40 -13.27 -20.11
CA VAL A 124 -13.38 -14.21 -19.65
C VAL A 124 -13.98 -15.13 -18.58
N LYS A 125 -14.10 -16.41 -18.92
CA LYS A 125 -14.57 -17.43 -17.98
C LYS A 125 -13.52 -17.63 -16.90
N HIS A 126 -13.95 -17.50 -15.65
CA HIS A 126 -13.13 -17.72 -14.47
C HIS A 126 -14.02 -18.15 -13.32
N ASP A 127 -13.49 -19.00 -12.43
CA ASP A 127 -14.14 -19.30 -11.17
C ASP A 127 -13.73 -18.27 -10.12
N LYS A 128 -14.67 -17.86 -9.24
CA LYS A 128 -14.37 -16.90 -8.16
C LYS A 128 -13.23 -17.39 -7.26
N ASP A 129 -13.14 -18.70 -7.06
CA ASP A 129 -12.07 -19.31 -6.28
C ASP A 129 -10.71 -19.29 -6.96
N THR A 130 -10.66 -19.17 -8.29
CA THR A 130 -9.39 -19.16 -9.03
C THR A 130 -8.71 -17.79 -9.06
N VAL A 131 -9.48 -16.72 -8.80
CA VAL A 131 -8.95 -15.35 -8.79
C VAL A 131 -8.54 -14.90 -7.39
N LYS A 132 -9.05 -15.50 -6.31
CA LYS A 132 -8.80 -15.06 -4.93
C LYS A 132 -7.33 -15.16 -4.49
N ASP A 133 -6.59 -16.11 -5.06
CA ASP A 133 -5.18 -16.39 -4.71
C ASP A 133 -4.19 -15.65 -5.65
N LEU A 134 -4.71 -14.78 -6.51
CA LEU A 134 -3.92 -13.93 -7.38
C LEU A 134 -3.42 -12.67 -6.64
N GLY A 135 -2.56 -11.92 -7.33
CA GLY A 135 -2.03 -10.64 -6.92
C GLY A 135 -2.07 -9.62 -8.06
N PHE A 136 -1.46 -8.47 -7.85
CA PHE A 136 -1.29 -7.46 -8.89
C PHE A 136 -0.08 -7.80 -9.77
N ALA A 137 -0.19 -7.63 -11.08
CA ALA A 137 0.93 -7.69 -12.02
C ALA A 137 1.77 -6.39 -12.01
N GLY A 138 1.16 -5.29 -11.59
CA GLY A 138 1.77 -3.97 -11.56
C GLY A 138 0.74 -2.90 -11.21
N PHE A 139 1.14 -1.65 -11.35
CA PHE A 139 0.27 -0.50 -11.15
C PHE A 139 0.65 0.66 -12.07
N GLN A 140 -0.28 1.58 -12.24
CA GLN A 140 -0.06 2.87 -12.90
C GLN A 140 -0.58 4.00 -12.02
N SER A 141 0.06 5.17 -12.10
CA SER A 141 -0.48 6.40 -11.53
C SER A 141 -1.26 7.15 -12.60
N ALA A 142 -2.52 7.46 -12.34
CA ALA A 142 -3.33 8.36 -13.14
C ALA A 142 -3.45 9.72 -12.44
N LEU A 143 -3.46 10.79 -13.22
CA LEU A 143 -3.83 12.11 -12.70
C LEU A 143 -5.34 12.27 -12.84
N SER A 144 -6.00 12.62 -11.75
CA SER A 144 -7.38 13.09 -11.79
C SER A 144 -7.43 14.45 -12.50
N ASP A 145 -8.33 14.58 -13.46
CA ASP A 145 -8.54 15.82 -14.18
C ASP A 145 -9.13 16.85 -13.20
N GLN A 146 -8.31 17.78 -12.72
CA GLN A 146 -8.72 18.81 -11.75
C GLN A 146 -9.48 19.98 -12.43
N GLN A 147 -9.92 19.82 -13.68
CA GLN A 147 -10.30 20.94 -14.55
C GLN A 147 -11.81 21.28 -14.60
N GLN A 148 -12.61 20.89 -13.59
CA GLN A 148 -14.03 21.30 -13.50
C GLN A 148 -14.47 21.76 -12.09
N ARG A 149 -13.75 22.72 -11.49
CA ARG A 149 -14.29 23.53 -10.40
C ARG A 149 -14.16 25.01 -10.69
#